data_AF-A0A6J7L7J6-F1
#
_entry.id   AF-A0A6J7L7J6-F1
#
_cell.length_a   1.000
_cell.length_b   1.000
_cell.length_c   1.000
_cell.angle_alpha   90.00
_cell.angle_beta   90.00
_cell.angle_gamma   90.00
#
_symmetry.space_group_name_H-M   'P 1'
#
loop_
_entity.id
_entity.type
_entity.pdbx_description
1 polymer ?
#
loop_
_entity_poly.entity_id
_entity_poly.type
_entity_poly.pdbx_seq_one_letter_code
_entity_poly.pdbx_strand_id
1 'polypeptide(L)'
;MLGVAAALFAFGAVNLIRGGLHARAEEEAEEEAEAQEIARRAIPGRRGLAAFTASFLVIFTAEWGDLTQLIAAAQAGRTGAPLAVFLGASLALITVAGIGVLVGSWLQRRVPLWRIRLVSGALLVILTVVTLVEIVRI
;
A
#
# COMPACT_ATOMS: atom_id res chain seq x y z
N MET A 1 11.57 -4.51 20.39
CA MET A 1 10.98 -4.38 19.03
C MET A 1 9.45 -4.31 19.07
N LEU A 2 8.77 -5.16 19.84
CA LEU A 2 7.29 -5.17 19.93
C LEU A 2 6.66 -3.82 20.34
N GLY A 3 7.24 -3.10 21.30
CA GLY A 3 6.75 -1.78 21.70
C GLY A 3 6.78 -0.71 20.59
N VAL A 4 7.80 -0.76 19.72
CA VAL A 4 7.89 0.14 18.55
C VAL A 4 6.83 -0.23 17.52
N ALA A 5 6.62 -1.52 17.26
CA ALA A 5 5.57 -1.99 16.36
C ALA A 5 4.17 -1.57 16.84
N ALA A 6 3.87 -1.73 18.13
CA ALA A 6 2.59 -1.31 18.72
C ALA A 6 2.36 0.20 18.54
N ALA A 7 3.39 1.03 18.76
CA ALA A 7 3.32 2.48 18.57
C ALA A 7 3.08 2.86 17.10
N LEU A 8 3.76 2.20 16.16
CA LEU A 8 3.57 2.43 14.72
C LEU A 8 2.16 2.04 14.26
N PHE A 9 1.65 0.89 14.72
CA PHE A 9 0.27 0.49 14.41
C PHE A 9 -0.76 1.44 15.00
N ALA A 10 -0.56 1.90 16.24
CA ALA A 10 -1.45 2.86 16.87
C ALA A 10 -1.46 4.20 16.11
N PHE A 11 -0.28 4.70 15.73
CA PHE A 11 -0.13 5.91 14.93
C PHE A 11 -0.79 5.77 13.55
N GLY A 12 -0.57 4.65 12.87
CA GLY A 12 -1.19 4.34 11.59
C GLY A 12 -2.71 4.25 11.68
N ALA A 13 -3.24 3.58 12.71
CA ALA A 13 -4.67 3.47 12.97
C ALA A 13 -5.32 4.84 13.15
N VAL A 14 -4.72 5.70 13.97
CA VAL A 14 -5.24 7.06 14.22
C VAL A 14 -5.24 7.90 12.95
N ASN A 15 -4.16 7.86 12.15
CA ASN A 15 -4.09 8.60 10.89
C ASN A 15 -5.13 8.10 9.88
N LEU A 16 -5.32 6.78 9.77
CA LEU A 16 -6.30 6.21 8.83
C LEU A 16 -7.74 6.49 9.24
N ILE A 17 -8.07 6.41 10.52
CA ILE A 17 -9.43 6.66 11.00
C ILE A 17 -9.79 8.15 10.85
N ARG A 18 -8.89 9.06 11.26
CA ARG A 18 -9.09 10.51 11.04
C ARG A 18 -9.17 10.83 9.56
N GLY A 19 -8.24 10.30 8.76
CA GLY A 19 -8.24 10.48 7.31
C GLY A 19 -9.48 9.92 6.63
N GLY A 20 -10.02 8.78 7.08
CA GLY A 20 -11.27 8.22 6.57
C GLY A 20 -12.49 9.06 6.93
N LEU A 21 -12.55 9.60 8.14
CA LEU A 21 -13.65 10.49 8.55
C LEU A 21 -13.64 11.81 7.78
N HIS A 22 -12.46 12.42 7.57
CA HIS A 22 -12.32 13.63 6.74
C HIS A 22 -12.57 13.36 5.26
N ALA A 23 -12.08 12.22 4.74
CA ALA A 23 -12.27 11.83 3.35
C ALA A 23 -13.75 11.65 2.97
N ARG A 24 -14.64 11.31 3.92
CA ARG A 24 -16.07 11.26 3.63
C ARG A 24 -16.65 12.63 3.28
N ALA A 25 -16.21 13.68 3.97
CA ALA A 25 -16.62 15.05 3.68
C ALA A 25 -15.92 15.62 2.44
N GLU A 26 -14.67 15.21 2.20
CA GLU A 26 -13.91 15.58 0.99
C GLU A 26 -14.44 14.86 -0.26
N GLU A 27 -14.83 13.58 -0.19
CA GLU A 27 -15.44 12.84 -1.31
C GLU A 27 -16.76 13.49 -1.74
N GLU A 28 -17.60 13.93 -0.78
CA GLU A 28 -18.84 14.67 -1.07
C GLU A 28 -18.56 16.02 -1.76
N ALA A 29 -17.47 16.70 -1.41
CA ALA A 29 -17.06 17.97 -2.03
C ALA A 29 -16.31 17.80 -3.37
N GLU A 30 -15.54 16.72 -3.53
CA GLU A 30 -14.85 16.35 -4.77
C GLU A 30 -15.85 15.93 -5.84
N GLU A 31 -16.94 15.22 -5.50
CA GLU A 31 -17.99 14.85 -6.47
C GLU A 31 -18.64 16.10 -7.11
N GLU A 32 -18.83 17.17 -6.33
CA GLU A 32 -19.33 18.47 -6.81
C GLU A 32 -18.31 19.25 -7.65
N ALA A 33 -17.02 19.21 -7.27
CA ALA A 33 -15.94 19.88 -7.98
C ALA A 33 -15.54 19.17 -9.27
N GLU A 34 -15.52 17.84 -9.28
CA GLU A 34 -15.18 17.00 -10.44
C GLU A 34 -16.24 17.11 -11.53
N ALA A 35 -17.53 17.22 -11.16
CA ALA A 35 -18.60 17.58 -12.09
C ALA A 35 -18.35 18.93 -12.81
N GLN A 36 -17.69 19.89 -12.15
CA GLN A 36 -17.33 21.19 -12.73
C GLN A 36 -15.98 21.16 -13.50
N GLU A 37 -15.06 20.29 -13.13
CA GLU A 37 -13.72 20.18 -13.72
C GLU A 37 -13.67 19.28 -14.96
N ILE A 38 -14.47 18.21 -15.01
CA ILE A 38 -14.69 17.38 -16.22
C ILE A 38 -15.21 18.26 -17.37
N ALA A 39 -15.97 19.31 -17.06
CA ALA A 39 -16.41 20.31 -18.02
C ALA A 39 -15.28 21.22 -18.55
N ARG A 40 -14.09 21.26 -17.91
CA ARG A 40 -13.04 22.25 -18.20
C ARG A 40 -11.72 21.71 -18.72
N ARG A 41 -11.27 20.48 -18.40
CA ARG A 41 -9.89 20.08 -18.76
C ARG A 41 -9.68 18.60 -19.07
N ALA A 42 -9.30 18.33 -20.32
CA ALA A 42 -8.66 17.08 -20.71
C ALA A 42 -7.37 17.35 -21.50
N ILE A 43 -6.19 17.08 -20.90
CA ILE A 43 -4.94 16.87 -21.65
C ILE A 43 -4.20 15.65 -21.04
N PRO A 44 -4.08 14.50 -21.74
CA PRO A 44 -3.74 13.22 -21.10
C PRO A 44 -2.26 12.79 -21.17
N GLY A 45 -1.45 13.35 -22.07
CA GLY A 45 -0.22 12.70 -22.55
C GLY A 45 1.02 12.72 -21.64
N ARG A 46 1.20 13.74 -20.77
CA ARG A 46 2.41 13.87 -19.92
C ARG A 46 2.29 13.24 -18.53
N ARG A 47 1.08 12.84 -18.12
CA ARG A 47 0.79 12.36 -16.76
C ARG A 47 1.26 10.92 -16.52
N GLY A 48 1.24 10.06 -17.56
CA GLY A 48 1.54 8.63 -17.42
C GLY A 48 2.97 8.33 -16.97
N LEU A 49 3.97 8.94 -17.60
CA LEU A 49 5.38 8.73 -17.25
C LEU A 49 5.69 9.29 -15.85
N ALA A 50 5.17 10.48 -15.52
CA ALA A 50 5.36 11.08 -14.21
C ALA A 50 4.76 10.21 -13.09
N ALA A 51 3.53 9.71 -13.28
CA ALA A 51 2.89 8.80 -12.34
C ALA A 51 3.67 7.48 -12.19
N PHE A 52 4.10 6.89 -13.31
CA PHE A 52 4.92 5.68 -13.30
C PHE A 52 6.23 5.87 -12.52
N THR A 53 7.00 6.92 -12.84
CA THR A 53 8.29 7.18 -12.18
C THR A 53 8.11 7.48 -10.69
N ALA A 54 7.09 8.26 -10.32
CA ALA A 54 6.80 8.55 -8.92
C ALA A 54 6.43 7.30 -8.12
N SER A 55 5.47 6.50 -8.62
CA SER A 55 5.07 5.25 -7.97
C SER A 55 6.22 4.25 -7.90
N PHE A 56 7.01 4.12 -8.98
CA PHE A 56 8.18 3.25 -9.00
C PHE A 56 9.20 3.65 -7.93
N LEU A 57 9.61 4.92 -7.89
CA LEU A 57 10.61 5.39 -6.93
C LEU A 57 10.14 5.24 -5.48
N VAL A 58 8.88 5.62 -5.19
CA VAL A 58 8.32 5.50 -3.83
C VAL A 58 8.32 4.05 -3.36
N ILE A 59 7.78 3.13 -4.18
CA ILE A 59 7.69 1.71 -3.80
C ILE A 59 9.09 1.09 -3.74
N PHE A 60 9.93 1.37 -4.73
CA PHE A 60 11.30 0.85 -4.78
C PHE A 60 12.12 1.25 -3.57
N THR A 61 12.04 2.52 -3.16
CA THR A 61 12.73 3.01 -1.96
C THR A 61 12.11 2.43 -0.69
N ALA A 62 10.78 2.28 -0.63
CA ALA A 62 10.10 1.69 0.52
C ALA A 62 10.44 0.20 0.73
N GLU A 63 10.62 -0.54 -0.36
CA GLU A 63 10.90 -1.99 -0.36
C GLU A 63 12.40 -2.31 -0.48
N TRP A 64 13.28 -1.31 -0.46
CA TRP A 64 14.72 -1.54 -0.63
C TRP A 64 15.29 -2.29 0.57
N GLY A 65 15.81 -3.49 0.33
CA GLY A 65 16.35 -4.36 1.39
C GLY A 65 15.28 -5.11 2.17
N ASP A 66 14.08 -5.27 1.61
CA ASP A 66 13.03 -6.09 2.23
C ASP A 66 13.47 -7.56 2.44
N LEU A 67 12.83 -8.21 3.40
CA LEU A 67 13.05 -9.62 3.74
C LEU A 67 12.91 -10.53 2.52
N THR A 68 11.98 -10.24 1.61
CA THR A 68 11.81 -11.03 0.38
C THR A 68 13.07 -10.99 -0.51
N GLN A 69 13.78 -9.86 -0.56
CA GLN A 69 15.02 -9.72 -1.32
C GLN A 69 16.17 -10.49 -0.69
N LEU A 70 16.27 -10.48 0.65
CA LEU A 70 17.27 -11.26 1.38
C LEU A 70 17.02 -12.77 1.22
N ILE A 71 15.76 -13.21 1.25
CA ILE A 71 15.38 -14.60 1.00
C ILE A 71 15.75 -15.01 -0.43
N ALA A 72 15.48 -14.15 -1.42
CA ALA A 72 15.86 -14.42 -2.81
C ALA A 72 17.39 -14.51 -2.98
N ALA A 73 18.16 -13.63 -2.34
CA ALA A 73 19.62 -13.68 -2.35
C ALA A 73 20.16 -14.96 -1.69
N ALA A 74 19.59 -15.36 -0.54
CA ALA A 74 19.95 -16.60 0.14
C ALA A 74 19.63 -17.84 -0.72
N GLN A 75 18.47 -17.84 -1.40
CA GLN A 75 18.09 -18.89 -2.34
C GLN A 75 19.06 -18.96 -3.53
N ALA A 76 19.49 -17.83 -4.08
CA ALA A 76 20.48 -17.78 -5.16
C ALA A 76 21.81 -18.41 -4.73
N GLY A 77 22.28 -18.08 -3.51
CA GLY A 77 23.49 -18.69 -2.93
C GLY A 77 23.35 -20.19 -2.68
N ARG A 78 22.18 -20.65 -2.20
CA ARG A 78 21.94 -22.07 -1.89
C ARG A 78 21.80 -22.96 -3.13
N THR A 79 21.18 -22.44 -4.18
CA THR A 79 20.90 -23.20 -5.41
C THR A 79 22.04 -23.17 -6.42
N GLY A 80 22.98 -22.23 -6.28
CA GLY A 80 24.04 -22.00 -7.26
C GLY A 80 23.52 -21.51 -8.63
N ALA A 81 22.24 -21.13 -8.72
CA ALA A 81 21.56 -20.75 -9.95
C ALA A 81 20.99 -19.32 -9.84
N PRO A 82 21.85 -18.28 -9.72
CA PRO A 82 21.41 -16.92 -9.43
C PRO A 82 20.47 -16.33 -10.48
N LEU A 83 20.68 -16.65 -11.76
CA LEU A 83 19.81 -16.18 -12.85
C LEU A 83 18.41 -16.80 -12.77
N ALA A 84 18.30 -18.09 -12.45
CA ALA A 84 17.01 -18.77 -12.33
C ALA A 84 16.21 -18.21 -11.15
N VAL A 85 16.87 -17.99 -10.01
CA VAL A 85 16.25 -17.38 -8.83
C VAL A 85 15.83 -15.94 -9.10
N PHE A 86 16.68 -15.14 -9.77
CA PHE A 86 16.34 -13.77 -10.15
C PHE A 86 15.08 -13.71 -11.02
N LEU A 87 15.01 -14.53 -12.07
CA LEU A 87 13.86 -14.57 -12.98
C LEU A 87 12.60 -15.05 -12.26
N GLY A 88 12.70 -16.10 -11.43
CA GLY A 88 11.57 -16.61 -10.66
C GLY A 88 11.03 -15.59 -9.65
N ALA A 89 11.91 -14.96 -8.88
CA ALA A 89 11.53 -13.94 -7.91
C ALA A 89 10.95 -12.69 -8.59
N SER A 90 11.54 -12.25 -9.70
CA SER A 90 11.03 -11.11 -10.48
C SER A 90 9.65 -11.40 -11.05
N LEU A 91 9.44 -12.60 -11.61
CA LEU A 91 8.13 -13.00 -12.14
C LEU A 91 7.07 -13.07 -11.04
N ALA A 92 7.42 -13.63 -9.87
CA ALA A 92 6.54 -13.67 -8.72
C ALA A 92 6.16 -12.25 -8.25
N LEU A 93 7.14 -11.35 -8.16
CA LEU A 93 6.93 -9.95 -7.76
C LEU A 93 6.02 -9.20 -8.74
N ILE A 94 6.30 -9.30 -10.04
CA ILE A 94 5.47 -8.68 -11.09
C ILE A 94 4.04 -9.24 -11.03
N THR A 95 3.89 -10.55 -10.83
CA THR A 95 2.58 -11.20 -10.77
C THR A 95 1.78 -10.72 -9.57
N VAL A 96 2.36 -10.71 -8.36
CA VAL A 96 1.63 -10.27 -7.16
C VAL A 96 1.32 -8.78 -7.21
N ALA A 97 2.25 -7.95 -7.71
CA ALA A 97 2.01 -6.52 -7.90
C ALA A 97 0.90 -6.26 -8.93
N GLY A 98 0.93 -6.97 -10.07
CA GLY A 98 -0.09 -6.89 -11.11
C GLY A 98 -1.48 -7.27 -10.59
N ILE A 99 -1.59 -8.36 -9.84
CA ILE A 99 -2.84 -8.76 -9.17
C ILE A 99 -3.28 -7.68 -8.19
N GLY A 100 -2.36 -7.12 -7.39
CA GLY A 100 -2.66 -6.06 -6.44
C GLY A 100 -3.24 -4.80 -7.11
N VAL A 101 -2.68 -4.38 -8.24
CA VAL A 101 -3.20 -3.23 -9.02
C VAL A 101 -4.56 -3.54 -9.63
N LEU A 102 -4.76 -4.74 -10.20
CA LEU A 102 -6.04 -5.13 -10.79
C LEU A 102 -7.15 -5.20 -9.73
N VAL A 103 -6.88 -5.85 -8.60
CA VAL A 103 -7.85 -5.96 -7.50
C VAL A 103 -8.09 -4.61 -6.85
N GLY A 104 -7.03 -3.82 -6.61
CA GLY A 104 -7.13 -2.49 -6.00
C GLY A 104 -7.95 -1.52 -6.87
N SER A 105 -7.68 -1.48 -8.18
CA SER A 105 -8.44 -0.64 -9.12
C SER A 105 -9.89 -1.09 -9.26
N TRP A 106 -10.16 -2.39 -9.23
CA TRP A 106 -11.52 -2.92 -9.20
C TRP A 106 -12.25 -2.56 -7.90
N LEU A 107 -11.57 -2.67 -6.76
CA LEU A 107 -12.13 -2.38 -5.44
C LEU A 107 -12.49 -0.90 -5.28
N GLN A 108 -11.60 0.01 -5.71
CA GLN A 108 -11.81 1.46 -5.64
C GLN A 108 -13.01 1.93 -6.47
N ARG A 109 -13.35 1.23 -7.55
CA ARG A 109 -14.57 1.54 -8.36
C ARG A 109 -15.87 1.11 -7.68
N ARG A 110 -15.81 0.25 -6.67
CA ARG A 110 -16.99 -0.35 -6.00
C ARG A 110 -17.14 0.10 -4.55
N VAL A 111 -16.04 0.51 -3.92
CA VAL A 111 -15.99 0.85 -2.50
C VAL A 111 -15.34 2.23 -2.36
N PRO A 112 -16.04 3.20 -1.73
CA PRO A 112 -15.48 4.53 -1.51
C PRO A 112 -14.22 4.47 -0.63
N LEU A 113 -13.27 5.35 -0.91
CA LEU A 113 -11.93 5.36 -0.30
C LEU A 113 -12.01 5.54 1.21
N TRP A 114 -12.98 6.32 1.71
CA TRP A 114 -13.19 6.48 3.16
C TRP A 114 -13.46 5.14 3.87
N ARG A 115 -14.20 4.22 3.25
CA ARG A 115 -14.48 2.89 3.84
C ARG A 115 -13.22 2.05 3.88
N ILE A 116 -12.42 2.08 2.81
CA ILE A 116 -11.14 1.37 2.75
C ILE A 116 -10.22 1.87 3.86
N ARG A 117 -10.10 3.19 4.04
CA ARG A 117 -9.32 3.82 5.13
C ARG A 117 -9.84 3.42 6.51
N LEU A 118 -11.15 3.41 6.72
CA LEU A 118 -11.74 3.04 8.02
C LEU A 118 -11.46 1.58 8.37
N VAL A 119 -11.65 0.67 7.40
CA VAL A 119 -11.40 -0.77 7.57
C VAL A 119 -9.92 -1.04 7.86
N SER A 120 -9.01 -0.44 7.09
CA SER A 120 -7.58 -0.57 7.33
C SER A 120 -7.16 0.03 8.68
N GLY A 121 -7.77 1.13 9.10
CA GLY A 121 -7.58 1.71 10.43
C GLY A 121 -8.04 0.77 11.55
N ALA A 122 -9.20 0.14 11.40
CA ALA A 122 -9.72 -0.85 12.35
C ALA A 122 -8.82 -2.09 12.44
N LEU A 123 -8.32 -2.59 11.30
CA LEU A 123 -7.34 -3.69 11.28
C LEU A 123 -6.07 -3.32 12.04
N LEU A 124 -5.55 -2.10 11.88
CA LEU A 124 -4.39 -1.62 12.62
C LEU A 124 -4.66 -1.53 14.13
N VAL A 125 -5.86 -1.12 14.56
CA VAL A 125 -6.24 -1.16 15.98
C VAL A 125 -6.19 -2.59 16.52
N ILE A 126 -6.70 -3.56 15.77
CA ILE A 126 -6.63 -4.98 16.15
C ILE A 126 -5.18 -5.40 16.34
N LEU A 127 -4.30 -5.06 15.38
CA LEU A 127 -2.87 -5.38 15.49
C LEU A 127 -2.21 -4.68 16.69
N THR A 128 -2.53 -3.41 16.95
CA THR A 128 -2.05 -2.70 18.14
C THR A 128 -2.42 -3.44 19.42
N VAL A 129 -3.68 -3.89 19.54
CA VAL A 129 -4.15 -4.60 20.74
C VAL A 129 -3.46 -5.96 20.86
N VAL A 130 -3.36 -6.73 19.77
CA VAL A 130 -2.69 -8.04 19.78
C VAL A 130 -1.23 -7.89 20.21
N THR A 131 -0.49 -6.94 19.61
CA THR A 131 0.91 -6.68 19.98
C THR A 131 1.03 -6.22 21.43
N LEU A 132 0.09 -5.42 21.94
CA LEU A 132 0.11 -4.97 23.34
C LEU A 132 -0.12 -6.13 24.33
N VAL A 133 -1.05 -7.03 24.02
CA VAL A 133 -1.28 -8.24 24.83
C VAL A 133 -0.04 -9.13 24.85
N GLU A 134 0.63 -9.28 23.71
CA GLU A 134 1.87 -10.04 23.62
C GLU A 134 2.99 -9.42 24.46
N ILE A 135 3.12 -8.09 24.47
CA ILE A 135 4.07 -7.37 25.34
C ILE A 135 3.80 -7.63 26.82
N VAL A 136 2.55 -7.68 27.25
CA VAL A 136 2.19 -7.88 28.68
C VAL A 136 2.38 -9.34 29.11
N ARG A 137 2.34 -10.29 28.17
CA ARG A 137 2.52 -11.73 28.44
C ARG A 137 3.97 -12.20 28.43
N ILE A 138 4.89 -11.36 27.95
CA ILE A 138 6.35 -11.59 27.95
C ILE A 138 6.94 -11.07 29.25
#